data_AF-A0A7J3TI98-F1
#
_entry.id   AF-A0A7J3TI98-F1
#
_cell.length_a   1.000
_cell.length_b   1.000
_cell.length_c   1.000
_cell.angle_alpha   90.00
_cell.angle_beta   90.00
_cell.angle_gamma   90.00
#
_symmetry.space_group_name_H-M   'P 1'
#
loop_
_entity.id
_entity.type
_entity.pdbx_description
1 polymer ?
#
loop_
_entity_poly.entity_id
_entity_poly.type
_entity_poly.pdbx_seq_one_letter_code
_entity_poly.pdbx_strand_id
1 'polypeptide(L)' 'VEVSLKALKLVGMDGYEERLFSELSGGEKQKVMLARIFSQEVEFLLLD' A
#
# COMPACT_ATOMS: atom_id res chain seq x y z
N VAL A 1 9.19 7.67 -4.79
CA VAL A 1 9.62 7.03 -3.52
C VAL A 1 8.91 7.65 -2.33
N GLU A 2 9.02 8.96 -2.09
CA GLU A 2 8.38 9.61 -0.92
C GLU A 2 6.85 9.37 -0.82
N VAL A 3 6.12 9.48 -1.94
CA VAL A 3 4.67 9.22 -1.99
C VAL A 3 4.35 7.78 -1.62
N SER A 4 5.13 6.80 -2.12
CA SER A 4 4.95 5.38 -1.80
C SER A 4 5.19 5.08 -0.33
N LEU A 5 6.21 5.70 0.29
CA LEU A 5 6.49 5.56 1.72
C LEU A 5 5.35 6.14 2.58
N LYS A 6 4.85 7.33 2.21
CA LYS A 6 3.68 7.93 2.87
C LYS A 6 2.44 7.04 2.74
N ALA A 7 2.23 6.45 1.57
CA ALA A 7 1.10 5.56 1.33
C ALA A 7 1.18 4.25 2.12
N LEU A 8 2.37 3.65 2.25
CA LEU A 8 2.59 2.47 3.11
C LEU A 8 2.30 2.79 4.58
N LYS A 9 2.78 3.95 5.06
CA LYS A 9 2.47 4.42 6.41
C LYS A 9 0.97 4.65 6.63
N LEU A 10 0.27 5.19 5.64
CA LEU A 10 -1.19 5.44 5.71
C LEU A 10 -1.99 4.15 5.91
N VAL A 11 -1.52 3.03 5.37
CA VAL A 11 -2.16 1.71 5.52
C VAL A 11 -1.56 0.87 6.65
N GLY A 12 -0.68 1.43 7.49
CA GLY A 12 -0.02 0.70 8.58
C GLY A 12 0.88 -0.44 8.08
N MET A 13 1.66 -0.16 7.04
CA MET A 13 2.67 -1.05 6.45
C MET A 13 4.06 -0.38 6.46
N ASP A 14 4.30 0.53 7.40
CA ASP A 14 5.64 1.06 7.66
C ASP A 14 6.64 -0.05 8.02
N GLY A 15 7.84 -0.01 7.44
CA GLY A 15 8.87 -1.05 7.62
C GLY A 15 8.76 -2.26 6.68
N TYR A 16 7.82 -2.23 5.73
CA TYR A 16 7.60 -3.29 4.74
C TYR A 16 8.11 -2.93 3.34
N GLU A 17 8.81 -1.81 3.19
CA GLU A 17 9.23 -1.23 1.91
C GLU A 17 10.13 -2.18 1.11
N GLU A 18 10.96 -2.95 1.81
CA GLU A 18 11.97 -3.85 1.24
C GLU A 18 11.51 -5.31 1.19
N ARG A 19 10.30 -5.63 1.68
CA ARG A 19 9.78 -7.00 1.64
C ARG A 19 9.26 -7.35 0.25
N LEU A 20 9.49 -8.58 -0.18
CA LEU A 20 8.91 -9.06 -1.43
C LEU A 20 7.41 -9.24 -1.28
N PHE A 21 6.64 -8.85 -2.30
CA PHE A 21 5.18 -8.99 -2.27
C PHE A 21 4.72 -10.44 -2.05
N SER A 22 5.52 -11.43 -2.47
CA SER A 22 5.25 -12.86 -2.24
C SER A 22 5.28 -13.27 -0.77
N GLU A 23 6.04 -12.55 0.07
CA GLU A 23 6.24 -12.84 1.50
C GLU A 23 5.09 -12.30 2.38
N LEU A 24 4.22 -11.48 1.80
CA LEU A 24 3.09 -10.87 2.49
C LEU A 24 1.91 -11.85 2.64
N SER A 25 1.27 -11.82 3.81
CA SER A 25 -0.02 -12.46 4.03
C SER A 25 -1.11 -11.86 3.13
N GLY A 26 -2.26 -12.53 3.01
CA GLY A 26 -3.37 -12.03 2.19
C GLY A 26 -3.84 -10.63 2.58
N GLY A 27 -3.98 -10.36 3.89
CA GLY A 27 -4.36 -9.05 4.40
C GLY A 27 -3.29 -7.98 4.16
N GLU A 28 -2.02 -8.32 4.31
CA GLU A 28 -0.91 -7.40 4.01
C GLU A 28 -0.84 -7.07 2.50
N LYS A 29 -1.07 -8.04 1.62
CA LYS A 29 -1.19 -7.81 0.18
C LYS A 29 -2.32 -6.82 -0.13
N GLN A 30 -3.47 -6.98 0.50
CA GLN A 30 -4.60 -6.07 0.34
C GLN A 30 -4.24 -4.64 0.78
N LYS A 31 -3.53 -4.48 1.91
CA LYS A 31 -3.03 -3.18 2.38
C LYS A 31 -2.02 -2.56 1.42
N VAL A 32 -1.07 -3.33 0.89
CA VAL A 32 -0.10 -2.84 -0.11
C VAL A 32 -0.80 -2.41 -1.42
N MET A 33 -1.84 -3.13 -1.83
CA MET A 33 -2.66 -2.72 -2.98
C MET A 33 -3.38 -1.39 -2.73
N LEU A 34 -3.91 -1.16 -1.53
CA LEU A 34 -4.47 0.14 -1.13
C LEU A 34 -3.41 1.25 -1.13
N ALA A 35 -2.22 1.00 -0.57
CA ALA A 35 -1.11 1.96 -0.62
C ALA A 35 -0.74 2.33 -2.07
N ARG A 36 -0.72 1.35 -2.97
CA ARG A 36 -0.48 1.59 -4.39
C ARG A 36 -1.53 2.50 -5.02
N ILE A 37 -2.81 2.33 -4.66
CA ILE A 37 -3.90 3.18 -5.15
C ILE A 37 -3.73 4.61 -4.62
N PHE A 38 -3.49 4.77 -3.32
CA PHE A 38 -3.28 6.10 -2.72
C PHE A 38 -2.06 6.84 -3.29
N SER A 39 -1.02 6.10 -3.70
CA SER A 39 0.16 6.69 -4.34
C SER A 39 -0.09 7.26 -5.74
N GLN A 40 -1.24 6.96 -6.35
CA GLN A 40 -1.61 7.41 -7.70
C GLN A 40 -2.50 8.67 -7.70
N GLU A 41 -2.81 9.25 -6.53
CA GLU A 41 -3.66 10.45 -6.40
C GLU A 41 -5.00 10.33 -7.16
N VAL A 42 -5.64 9.16 -7.06
CA VAL A 42 -6.92 8.92 -7.73
C VAL A 42 -8.03 9.82 -7.20
N GLU A 43 -8.83 10.41 -8.10
CA GLU A 43 -9.96 11.29 -7.73
C GLU A 43 -11.11 10.53 -7.06
N PHE A 44 -11.35 9.28 -7.48
CA PHE A 44 -12.40 8.43 -6.95
C PHE A 44 -11.89 7.01 -6.76
N LEU A 45 -12.24 6.41 -5.62
CA LEU A 45 -11.93 5.03 -5.28
C LEU A 45 -13.22 4.30 -4.91
N LEU A 46 -13.53 3.24 -5.65
CA LEU A 46 -14.61 2.32 -5.32
C LEU A 46 -14.01 1.05 -4.70
N LEU A 47 -14.44 0.74 -3.49
CA LEU A 47 -14.10 -0.50 -2.78
C LEU A 47 -15.42 -1.25 -2.55
N ASP A 48 -15.41 -2.54 -2.84
CA ASP A 48 -16.50 -3.47 -2.50
C ASP A 48 -16.25 -4.06 -1.10
#